data_AF-A0A6J2X4L6-F1
#
_entry.id   AF-A0A6J2X4L6-F1
#
_cell.length_a   1.000
_cell.length_b   1.000
_cell.length_c   1.000
_cell.angle_alpha   90.00
_cell.angle_beta   90.00
_cell.angle_gamma   90.00
#
_symmetry.space_group_name_H-M   'P 1'
#
loop_
_entity.id
_entity.type
_entity.pdbx_description
1 polymer ?
#
loop_
_entity_poly.entity_id
_entity_poly.type
_entity_poly.pdbx_seq_one_letter_code
_entity_poly.pdbx_strand_id
1 'polypeptide(L)'
;MASRGTITMKNMTTLGKVLSRRNFSTSKALGAKQLTVRDALNSAIDEEMERDERVFVMGEEVAQYDGAYKVTRGLWKKYGDKRVIDTPITEMGFTGIATGAAMAGLRPICEFMTFNFAMQAIDQIINSAAKTFYMSAGRVNVPIVFRGPNGAAAGVAAQHSQCYGAWYAHCPGLKVRSLF
;
A
#
# COMPACT_ATOMS: atom_id res chain seq x y z
N MET A 1 66.78 35.84 11.65
CA MET A 1 65.85 36.85 12.19
C MET A 1 64.44 36.27 12.07
N ALA A 2 63.79 36.03 13.21
CA ALA A 2 62.37 35.72 13.52
C ALA A 2 61.43 35.13 12.43
N SER A 3 60.51 34.19 12.67
CA SER A 3 59.99 33.51 13.86
C SER A 3 59.01 32.42 13.38
N ARG A 4 58.93 31.31 14.11
CA ARG A 4 57.84 30.31 13.96
C ARG A 4 56.49 30.93 14.33
N GLY A 5 55.49 30.78 13.47
CA GLY A 5 54.10 31.18 13.71
C GLY A 5 53.13 30.08 13.29
N THR A 6 52.47 29.50 14.29
CA THR A 6 51.42 28.48 14.18
C THR A 6 50.13 29.09 13.65
N ILE A 7 49.50 28.51 12.61
CA ILE A 7 48.13 28.85 12.18
C ILE A 7 47.27 27.58 12.04
N THR A 8 46.57 27.31 13.14
CA THR A 8 45.18 26.83 13.31
C THR A 8 44.44 26.18 12.13
N MET A 9 44.04 24.91 12.32
CA MET A 9 42.96 24.25 11.58
C MET A 9 41.65 25.03 11.70
N LYS A 10 41.01 25.36 10.58
CA LYS A 10 39.54 25.49 10.49
C LYS A 10 39.08 25.42 9.02
N ASN A 11 38.24 24.41 8.76
CA ASN A 11 37.20 24.33 7.71
C ASN A 11 37.62 24.09 6.25
N MET A 12 37.81 22.81 5.91
CA MET A 12 37.71 22.28 4.54
C MET A 12 36.77 21.06 4.46
N THR A 13 35.63 21.13 5.16
CA THR A 13 34.69 19.98 5.32
C THR A 13 33.28 20.27 4.83
N THR A 14 33.10 20.93 3.67
CA THR A 14 31.74 21.23 3.20
C THR A 14 31.58 21.25 1.68
N LEU A 15 31.97 20.19 0.94
CA LEU A 15 31.49 20.01 -0.44
C LEU A 15 31.54 18.58 -1.02
N GLY A 16 31.39 17.53 -0.20
CA GLY A 16 31.58 16.14 -0.68
C GLY A 16 30.60 15.07 -0.18
N LYS A 17 29.47 15.44 0.45
CA LYS A 17 28.54 14.47 1.07
C LYS A 17 27.08 14.65 0.61
N VAL A 18 26.79 14.48 -0.67
CA VAL A 18 25.42 14.14 -1.12
C VAL A 18 25.47 13.20 -2.34
N LEU A 19 26.02 12.00 -2.14
CA LEU A 19 25.72 10.86 -3.00
C LEU A 19 25.15 9.77 -2.09
N SER A 20 23.84 9.84 -1.88
CA SER A 20 23.08 8.79 -1.22
C SER A 20 23.17 7.52 -2.08
N ARG A 21 24.11 6.63 -1.71
CA ARG A 21 24.13 5.25 -2.20
C ARG A 21 22.86 4.59 -1.72
N ARG A 22 21.95 4.28 -2.64
CA ARG A 22 20.88 3.30 -2.41
C ARG A 22 21.56 1.95 -2.18
N ASN A 23 21.84 1.63 -0.92
CA ASN A 23 22.26 0.29 -0.55
C ASN A 23 21.04 -0.62 -0.75
N PHE A 24 21.09 -1.48 -1.76
CA PHE A 24 20.24 -2.66 -1.78
C PHE A 24 20.55 -3.45 -0.50
N SER A 25 19.52 -3.74 0.30
CA SER A 25 19.67 -4.53 1.52
C SER A 25 20.23 -5.90 1.15
N THR A 26 21.50 -6.14 1.47
CA THR A 26 22.12 -7.48 1.44
C THR A 26 21.95 -8.15 2.80
N SER A 27 20.79 -7.99 3.44
CA SER A 27 20.48 -8.76 4.64
C SER A 27 20.59 -10.24 4.29
N LYS A 28 21.40 -10.96 5.08
CA LYS A 28 21.52 -12.42 5.05
C LYS A 28 20.10 -13.00 4.96
N ALA A 29 19.83 -13.85 3.97
CA ALA A 29 18.55 -14.55 3.88
C ALA A 29 18.39 -15.39 5.16
N LEU A 30 17.69 -14.83 6.16
CA LEU A 30 17.16 -15.60 7.27
C LEU A 30 16.37 -16.75 6.63
N GLY A 31 16.57 -17.98 7.11
CA GLY A 31 16.03 -19.19 6.47
C GLY A 31 14.62 -18.95 5.98
N ALA A 32 14.45 -18.90 4.65
CA ALA A 32 13.21 -18.47 4.04
C ALA A 32 12.14 -19.49 4.41
N LYS A 33 11.28 -19.13 5.37
CA LYS A 33 10.13 -19.96 5.71
C LYS A 33 9.23 -19.99 4.47
N GLN A 34 8.94 -21.19 3.98
CA GLN A 34 8.02 -21.34 2.86
C GLN A 34 6.64 -20.88 3.32
N LEU A 35 6.15 -19.80 2.72
CA LEU A 35 4.84 -19.20 3.00
C LEU A 35 4.03 -19.19 1.72
N THR A 36 2.73 -19.43 1.85
CA THR A 36 1.81 -19.15 0.73
C THR A 36 1.72 -17.65 0.54
N VAL A 37 1.40 -17.18 -0.68
CA VAL A 37 1.21 -15.74 -0.95
C VAL A 37 0.14 -15.17 -0.03
N ARG A 38 -0.93 -15.93 0.22
CA ARG A 38 -1.98 -15.55 1.15
C ARG A 38 -1.44 -15.30 2.56
N ASP A 39 -0.64 -16.23 3.10
CA ASP A 39 -0.10 -16.09 4.45
C ASP A 39 0.93 -14.96 4.52
N ALA A 40 1.73 -14.76 3.46
CA ALA A 40 2.66 -13.63 3.36
C ALA A 40 1.94 -12.28 3.33
N LEU A 41 0.82 -12.16 2.60
CA LEU A 41 -0.02 -10.96 2.58
C LEU A 41 -0.67 -10.71 3.94
N ASN A 42 -1.19 -11.78 4.60
CA ASN A 42 -1.76 -11.67 5.94
C ASN A 42 -0.72 -11.16 6.95
N SER A 43 0.49 -11.74 6.97
CA SER A 43 1.58 -11.30 7.85
C SER A 43 2.00 -9.85 7.58
N ALA A 44 2.09 -9.45 6.32
CA ALA A 44 2.44 -8.06 5.97
C ALA A 44 1.37 -7.05 6.45
N ILE A 45 0.09 -7.41 6.35
CA ILE A 45 -1.00 -6.57 6.87
C ILE A 45 -0.94 -6.51 8.39
N ASP A 46 -0.75 -7.66 9.04
CA ASP A 46 -0.66 -7.73 10.50
C ASP A 46 0.50 -6.87 11.03
N GLU A 47 1.68 -6.98 10.44
CA GLU A 47 2.88 -6.20 10.80
C GLU A 47 2.64 -4.69 10.66
N GLU A 48 2.02 -4.24 9.57
CA GLU A 48 1.76 -2.80 9.37
C GLU A 48 0.60 -2.28 10.25
N MET A 49 -0.40 -3.11 10.55
CA MET A 49 -1.48 -2.76 11.47
C MET A 49 -1.00 -2.67 12.92
N GLU A 50 -0.05 -3.53 13.32
CA GLU A 50 0.61 -3.47 14.62
C GLU A 50 1.51 -2.24 14.74
N ARG A 51 2.22 -1.91 13.65
CA ARG A 51 3.16 -0.79 13.61
C ARG A 51 2.50 0.59 13.59
N ASP A 52 1.36 0.75 12.94
CA ASP A 52 0.71 2.05 12.77
C ASP A 52 -0.81 1.95 13.01
N GLU A 53 -1.28 2.62 14.06
CA GLU A 53 -2.69 2.63 14.45
C GLU A 53 -3.63 3.23 13.40
N ARG A 54 -3.08 4.00 12.44
CA ARG A 54 -3.84 4.61 11.34
C ARG A 54 -4.12 3.62 10.21
N VAL A 55 -3.46 2.45 10.19
CA VAL A 55 -3.64 1.43 9.16
C VAL A 55 -4.88 0.60 9.50
N PHE A 56 -5.84 0.51 8.59
CA PHE A 56 -7.01 -0.33 8.79
C PHE A 56 -7.41 -1.00 7.49
N VAL A 57 -8.09 -2.12 7.58
CA VAL A 57 -8.60 -2.86 6.43
C VAL A 57 -10.09 -2.60 6.31
N MET A 58 -10.55 -2.33 5.10
CA MET A 58 -11.97 -2.23 4.78
C MET A 58 -12.26 -2.85 3.42
N GLY A 59 -13.45 -3.44 3.28
CA GLY A 59 -13.87 -4.08 2.06
C GLY A 59 -15.00 -5.05 2.29
N GLU A 60 -15.32 -5.82 1.27
CA GLU A 60 -16.37 -6.82 1.32
C GLU A 60 -15.88 -8.07 2.04
N GLU A 61 -16.60 -8.48 3.08
CA GLU A 61 -16.38 -9.74 3.79
C GLU A 61 -14.96 -9.90 4.39
N VAL A 62 -14.24 -8.80 4.62
CA VAL A 62 -12.87 -8.79 5.15
C VAL A 62 -12.81 -9.06 6.66
N ALA A 63 -13.89 -8.80 7.39
CA ALA A 63 -13.92 -8.89 8.85
C ALA A 63 -14.43 -10.26 9.30
N GLN A 64 -15.75 -10.45 9.44
CA GLN A 64 -16.32 -11.65 10.07
C GLN A 64 -16.11 -12.93 9.24
N TYR A 65 -15.99 -12.79 7.92
CA TYR A 65 -15.74 -13.91 7.01
C TYR A 65 -14.25 -14.18 6.77
N ASP A 66 -13.34 -13.46 7.45
CA ASP A 66 -11.88 -13.59 7.28
C ASP A 66 -11.38 -13.31 5.84
N GLY A 67 -12.18 -12.67 4.99
CA GLY A 67 -11.92 -12.43 3.57
C GLY A 67 -12.24 -13.63 2.67
N ALA A 68 -12.68 -13.37 1.44
CA ALA A 68 -13.02 -14.40 0.45
C ALA A 68 -11.87 -15.40 0.20
N TYR A 69 -10.65 -14.88 0.12
CA TYR A 69 -9.43 -15.67 -0.08
C TYR A 69 -8.65 -15.93 1.22
N LYS A 70 -9.24 -15.65 2.39
CA LYS A 70 -8.64 -15.85 3.72
C LYS A 70 -7.36 -15.04 3.96
N VAL A 71 -7.17 -13.91 3.28
CA VAL A 71 -6.00 -13.04 3.47
C VAL A 71 -6.10 -12.21 4.75
N THR A 72 -7.30 -11.87 5.22
CA THR A 72 -7.51 -11.10 6.46
C THR A 72 -7.83 -11.97 7.66
N ARG A 73 -7.59 -13.28 7.54
CA ARG A 73 -7.93 -14.26 8.57
C ARG A 73 -7.32 -13.92 9.93
N GLY A 74 -8.17 -13.89 10.96
CA GLY A 74 -7.77 -13.64 12.35
C GLY A 74 -7.48 -12.18 12.69
N LEU A 75 -7.39 -11.27 11.70
CA LEU A 75 -7.12 -9.85 11.94
C LEU A 75 -8.29 -9.17 12.66
N TRP A 76 -9.52 -9.50 12.30
CA TRP A 76 -10.70 -8.94 12.99
C TRP A 76 -10.73 -9.33 14.46
N LYS A 77 -10.39 -10.60 14.79
CA LYS A 77 -10.29 -11.04 16.19
C LYS A 77 -9.18 -10.32 16.97
N LYS A 78 -8.09 -9.93 16.31
CA LYS A 78 -6.95 -9.22 16.91
C LYS A 78 -7.23 -7.72 17.11
N TYR A 79 -7.83 -7.06 16.12
CA TYR A 79 -7.94 -5.59 16.07
C TYR A 79 -9.36 -5.02 16.21
N GLY A 80 -10.39 -5.85 16.06
CA GLY A 80 -11.79 -5.49 16.23
C GLY A 80 -12.38 -4.60 15.12
N ASP A 81 -13.63 -4.20 15.34
CA ASP A 81 -14.50 -3.55 14.35
C ASP A 81 -14.02 -2.17 13.87
N LYS A 82 -13.11 -1.52 14.60
CA LYS A 82 -12.58 -0.20 14.19
C LYS A 82 -11.43 -0.30 13.19
N ARG A 83 -10.84 -1.48 13.03
CA ARG A 83 -9.59 -1.68 12.28
C ARG A 83 -9.72 -2.71 11.17
N VAL A 84 -10.73 -3.58 11.23
CA VAL A 84 -11.12 -4.48 10.13
C VAL A 84 -12.62 -4.33 9.94
N ILE A 85 -13.03 -3.67 8.85
CA ILE A 85 -14.40 -3.15 8.65
C ILE A 85 -15.03 -3.82 7.44
N ASP A 86 -16.13 -4.55 7.65
CA ASP A 86 -16.98 -5.01 6.56
C ASP A 86 -17.78 -3.84 5.97
N THR A 87 -17.86 -3.77 4.64
CA THR A 87 -18.58 -2.74 3.91
C THR A 87 -19.77 -3.33 3.16
N PRO A 88 -20.83 -2.54 2.88
CA PRO A 88 -21.85 -2.96 1.92
C PRO A 88 -21.22 -3.24 0.54
N ILE A 89 -21.89 -4.06 -0.27
CA ILE A 89 -21.47 -4.42 -1.63
C ILE A 89 -21.68 -3.22 -2.55
N THR A 90 -20.72 -2.30 -2.51
CA THR A 90 -20.68 -1.08 -3.31
C THR A 90 -19.25 -0.56 -3.42
N GLU A 91 -18.56 -1.01 -4.45
CA GLU A 91 -17.16 -0.70 -4.72
C GLU A 91 -16.90 0.80 -4.76
N MET A 92 -17.78 1.55 -5.43
CA MET A 92 -17.67 3.01 -5.49
C MET A 92 -17.78 3.64 -4.09
N GLY A 93 -18.72 3.18 -3.27
CA GLY A 93 -18.99 3.75 -1.96
C GLY A 93 -17.83 3.53 -0.99
N PHE A 94 -17.40 2.28 -0.80
CA PHE A 94 -16.32 1.99 0.14
C PHE A 94 -14.97 2.54 -0.33
N THR A 95 -14.72 2.58 -1.65
CA THR A 95 -13.50 3.18 -2.20
C THR A 95 -13.47 4.70 -2.00
N GLY A 96 -14.62 5.36 -2.11
CA GLY A 96 -14.74 6.80 -1.81
C GLY A 96 -14.46 7.10 -0.34
N ILE A 97 -15.03 6.31 0.57
CA ILE A 97 -14.77 6.42 2.01
C ILE A 97 -13.29 6.19 2.31
N ALA A 98 -12.68 5.14 1.75
CA ALA A 98 -11.26 4.85 1.92
C ALA A 98 -10.38 6.01 1.40
N THR A 99 -10.71 6.54 0.24
CA THR A 99 -9.96 7.64 -0.38
C THR A 99 -10.06 8.91 0.47
N GLY A 100 -11.25 9.26 0.96
CA GLY A 100 -11.44 10.38 1.89
C GLY A 100 -10.71 10.17 3.22
N ALA A 101 -10.75 8.97 3.79
CA ALA A 101 -10.02 8.61 5.00
C ALA A 101 -8.49 8.77 4.81
N ALA A 102 -7.98 8.38 3.65
CA ALA A 102 -6.56 8.56 3.30
C ALA A 102 -6.20 10.06 3.23
N MET A 103 -7.03 10.89 2.60
CA MET A 103 -6.84 12.35 2.56
C MET A 103 -6.87 12.98 3.96
N ALA A 104 -7.66 12.42 4.88
CA ALA A 104 -7.73 12.85 6.27
C ALA A 104 -6.56 12.35 7.15
N GLY A 105 -5.62 11.58 6.58
CA GLY A 105 -4.40 11.14 7.25
C GLY A 105 -4.41 9.70 7.77
N LEU A 106 -5.48 8.94 7.52
CA LEU A 106 -5.49 7.50 7.78
C LEU A 106 -4.78 6.73 6.66
N ARG A 107 -4.56 5.42 6.85
CA ARG A 107 -3.81 4.56 5.92
C ARG A 107 -4.63 3.31 5.53
N PRO A 108 -5.73 3.48 4.80
CA PRO A 108 -6.62 2.37 4.48
C PRO A 108 -5.98 1.35 3.53
N ILE A 109 -6.26 0.08 3.80
CA ILE A 109 -6.11 -1.05 2.91
C ILE A 109 -7.52 -1.41 2.43
N CYS A 110 -7.84 -0.96 1.22
CA CYS A 110 -9.13 -1.14 0.57
C CYS A 110 -9.10 -2.45 -0.24
N GLU A 111 -9.86 -3.46 0.19
CA GLU A 111 -9.89 -4.79 -0.41
C GLU A 111 -11.18 -5.02 -1.22
N PHE A 112 -10.98 -5.39 -2.49
CA PHE A 112 -12.05 -5.84 -3.39
C PHE A 112 -12.10 -7.36 -3.39
N MET A 113 -13.30 -7.95 -3.42
CA MET A 113 -13.48 -9.41 -3.54
C MET A 113 -12.72 -9.98 -4.76
N THR A 114 -12.83 -9.29 -5.89
CA THR A 114 -11.97 -9.46 -7.06
C THR A 114 -11.59 -8.10 -7.60
N PHE A 115 -10.35 -7.95 -8.06
CA PHE A 115 -9.89 -6.70 -8.63
C PHE A 115 -10.58 -6.34 -9.95
N ASN A 116 -11.36 -7.27 -10.51
CA ASN A 116 -12.23 -6.99 -11.65
C ASN A 116 -13.30 -5.93 -11.32
N PHE A 117 -13.80 -5.95 -10.08
CA PHE A 117 -14.83 -5.00 -9.63
C PHE A 117 -14.26 -3.64 -9.23
N ALA A 118 -12.93 -3.49 -9.18
CA ALA A 118 -12.29 -2.17 -9.03
C ALA A 118 -12.70 -1.19 -10.14
N MET A 119 -13.11 -1.70 -11.32
CA MET A 119 -13.66 -0.89 -12.41
C MET A 119 -14.96 -0.16 -12.03
N GLN A 120 -15.75 -0.68 -11.08
CA GLN A 120 -16.92 0.03 -10.56
C GLN A 120 -16.54 1.25 -9.70
N ALA A 121 -15.31 1.28 -9.17
CA ALA A 121 -14.78 2.35 -8.31
C ALA A 121 -13.68 3.19 -8.99
N ILE A 122 -13.58 3.09 -10.32
CA ILE A 122 -12.51 3.64 -11.14
C ILE A 122 -12.26 5.14 -10.91
N ASP A 123 -13.33 5.90 -10.71
CA ASP A 123 -13.27 7.34 -10.51
C ASP A 123 -12.54 7.69 -9.20
N GLN A 124 -12.83 6.96 -8.12
CA GLN A 124 -12.15 7.16 -6.84
C GLN A 124 -10.69 6.69 -6.88
N ILE A 125 -10.39 5.62 -7.60
CA ILE A 125 -9.01 5.12 -7.74
C ILE A 125 -8.17 6.11 -8.57
N ILE A 126 -8.69 6.57 -9.71
CA ILE A 126 -7.93 7.36 -10.66
C ILE A 126 -8.07 8.86 -10.37
N ASN A 127 -9.27 9.41 -10.48
CA ASN A 127 -9.47 10.86 -10.47
C ASN A 127 -9.31 11.44 -9.06
N SER A 128 -9.79 10.71 -8.04
CA SER A 128 -9.55 11.10 -6.65
C SER A 128 -8.14 10.69 -6.22
N ALA A 129 -7.90 9.41 -5.93
CA ALA A 129 -6.69 9.00 -5.21
C ALA A 129 -5.39 9.27 -6.00
N ALA A 130 -5.32 8.92 -7.28
CA ALA A 130 -4.08 9.04 -8.05
C ALA A 130 -3.69 10.49 -8.36
N LYS A 131 -4.67 11.40 -8.55
CA LYS A 131 -4.40 12.78 -9.00
C LYS A 131 -4.32 13.80 -7.87
N THR A 132 -4.98 13.58 -6.74
CA THR A 132 -5.10 14.59 -5.68
C THR A 132 -3.74 15.13 -5.21
N PHE A 133 -2.71 14.30 -5.06
CA PHE A 133 -1.40 14.80 -4.64
C PHE A 133 -0.82 15.83 -5.63
N TYR A 134 -0.96 15.58 -6.93
CA TYR A 134 -0.53 16.52 -7.97
C TYR A 134 -1.42 17.76 -8.02
N MET A 135 -2.76 17.58 -8.02
CA MET A 135 -3.72 18.68 -8.11
C MET A 135 -3.67 19.62 -6.90
N SER A 136 -3.31 19.10 -5.73
CA SER A 136 -3.13 19.89 -4.51
C SER A 136 -1.76 20.57 -4.41
N ALA A 137 -0.93 20.51 -5.46
CA ALA A 137 0.46 20.97 -5.46
C ALA A 137 1.29 20.36 -4.31
N GLY A 138 1.08 19.07 -4.04
CA GLY A 138 1.79 18.31 -3.01
C GLY A 138 1.29 18.51 -1.59
N ARG A 139 0.15 19.19 -1.39
CA ARG A 139 -0.39 19.47 -0.03
C ARG A 139 -1.19 18.32 0.55
N VAL A 140 -1.91 17.56 -0.27
CA VAL A 140 -2.78 16.48 0.18
C VAL A 140 -2.20 15.14 -0.24
N ASN A 141 -1.65 14.40 0.73
CA ASN A 141 -1.19 13.03 0.53
C ASN A 141 -2.37 12.06 0.57
N VAL A 142 -2.37 11.04 -0.29
CA VAL A 142 -3.39 9.98 -0.30
C VAL A 142 -2.74 8.61 -0.11
N PRO A 143 -2.35 8.24 1.13
CA PRO A 143 -1.71 6.96 1.42
C PRO A 143 -2.76 5.82 1.52
N ILE A 144 -3.13 5.26 0.38
CA ILE A 144 -4.10 4.15 0.27
C ILE A 144 -3.50 2.96 -0.49
N VAL A 145 -3.88 1.75 -0.11
CA VAL A 145 -3.61 0.51 -0.86
C VAL A 145 -4.93 -0.07 -1.35
N PHE A 146 -5.10 -0.15 -2.67
CA PHE A 146 -6.18 -0.93 -3.29
C PHE A 146 -5.66 -2.33 -3.56
N ARG A 147 -6.34 -3.38 -3.10
CA ARG A 147 -5.94 -4.76 -3.33
C ARG A 147 -7.11 -5.68 -3.63
N GLY A 148 -6.82 -6.77 -4.31
CA GLY A 148 -7.75 -7.84 -4.63
C GLY A 148 -7.05 -8.88 -5.51
N PRO A 149 -7.59 -10.09 -5.62
CA PRO A 149 -7.09 -11.07 -6.58
C PRO A 149 -7.30 -10.55 -8.01
N ASN A 150 -6.29 -10.73 -8.86
CA ASN A 150 -6.27 -10.22 -10.23
C ASN A 150 -5.69 -11.30 -11.16
N GLY A 151 -6.19 -11.40 -12.39
CA GLY A 151 -5.82 -12.45 -13.35
C GLY A 151 -6.73 -13.67 -13.31
N ALA A 152 -6.37 -14.68 -14.11
CA ALA A 152 -7.21 -15.86 -14.33
C ALA A 152 -7.23 -16.81 -13.13
N ALA A 153 -8.43 -17.26 -12.76
CA ALA A 153 -8.64 -18.35 -11.81
C ALA A 153 -9.47 -19.48 -12.45
N ALA A 154 -9.38 -20.69 -11.92
CA ALA A 154 -10.08 -21.85 -12.47
C ALA A 154 -11.60 -21.73 -12.25
N GLY A 155 -12.38 -21.83 -13.34
CA GLY A 155 -13.83 -21.99 -13.28
C GLY A 155 -14.66 -20.73 -13.00
N VAL A 156 -14.09 -19.53 -13.15
CA VAL A 156 -14.76 -18.26 -12.76
C VAL A 156 -15.15 -17.33 -13.94
N ALA A 157 -14.92 -17.79 -15.17
CA ALA A 157 -15.32 -17.14 -16.42
C ALA A 157 -14.84 -15.66 -16.56
N ALA A 158 -15.48 -14.89 -17.45
CA ALA A 158 -14.98 -13.60 -17.93
C ALA A 158 -14.94 -12.48 -16.86
N GLN A 159 -15.82 -12.52 -15.85
CA GLN A 159 -15.95 -11.46 -14.84
C GLN A 159 -14.93 -11.56 -13.69
N HIS A 160 -14.22 -12.68 -13.59
CA HIS A 160 -13.26 -12.95 -12.49
C HIS A 160 -11.87 -13.34 -13.00
N SER A 161 -11.57 -13.11 -14.28
CA SER A 161 -10.34 -13.60 -14.92
C SER A 161 -9.49 -12.51 -15.58
N GLN A 162 -9.94 -11.25 -15.61
CA GLN A 162 -9.17 -10.20 -16.27
C GLN A 162 -7.96 -9.78 -15.42
N CYS A 163 -6.90 -9.37 -16.11
CA CYS A 163 -5.73 -8.77 -15.49
C CYS A 163 -5.68 -7.28 -15.83
N TYR A 164 -6.03 -6.43 -14.87
CA TYR A 164 -6.05 -4.97 -15.04
C TYR A 164 -4.72 -4.30 -14.71
N GLY A 165 -3.67 -5.07 -14.41
CA GLY A 165 -2.36 -4.54 -14.02
C GLY A 165 -1.77 -3.57 -15.05
N ALA A 166 -1.80 -3.94 -16.33
CA ALA A 166 -1.29 -3.08 -17.41
C ALA A 166 -2.14 -1.81 -17.60
N TRP A 167 -3.46 -1.91 -17.43
CA TRP A 167 -4.38 -0.79 -17.59
C TRP A 167 -4.15 0.27 -16.51
N TYR A 168 -4.14 -0.14 -15.23
CA TYR A 168 -3.84 0.77 -14.12
C TYR A 168 -2.39 1.28 -14.14
N ALA A 169 -1.44 0.52 -14.68
CA ALA A 169 -0.05 0.96 -14.81
C ALA A 169 0.08 2.15 -15.79
N HIS A 170 -0.87 2.32 -16.71
CA HIS A 170 -0.93 3.43 -17.65
C HIS A 170 -1.61 4.68 -17.06
N CYS A 171 -2.03 4.65 -15.79
CA CYS A 171 -2.65 5.78 -15.10
C CYS A 171 -1.61 6.49 -14.19
N PRO A 172 -1.14 7.71 -14.54
CA PRO A 172 -0.16 8.42 -13.73
C PRO A 172 -0.67 8.71 -12.31
N GLY A 173 0.21 8.56 -11.32
CA GLY A 173 -0.13 8.74 -9.89
C GLY A 173 -0.31 7.42 -9.13
N LEU A 174 -0.59 6.33 -9.84
CA LEU A 174 -0.66 4.99 -9.25
C LEU A 174 0.71 4.31 -9.24
N LYS A 175 0.92 3.46 -8.22
CA LYS A 175 2.01 2.48 -8.18
C LYS A 175 1.40 1.09 -8.24
N VAL A 176 1.58 0.42 -9.37
CA VAL A 176 1.01 -0.91 -9.59
C VAL A 176 2.05 -1.99 -9.28
N ARG A 177 1.61 -3.03 -8.58
CA ARG A 177 2.36 -4.24 -8.26
C ARG A 177 1.44 -5.43 -8.47
N SER A 178 1.91 -6.42 -9.22
CA SER A 178 1.26 -7.72 -9.34
C SER A 178 2.27 -8.78 -8.92
N LEU A 179 1.85 -9.68 -8.05
CA LEU A 179 2.56 -10.92 -7.78
C LEU A 179 1.93 -11.93 -8.73
N PHE A 180 2.67 -12.27 -9.80
CA PHE A 180 2.23 -12.99 -11.01
C PHE A 180 1.50 -12.13 -12.05
#